data_AF-A0A087T149-F1
#
_entry.id   AF-A0A087T149-F1
#
_cell.length_a   1.000
_cell.length_b   1.000
_cell.length_c   1.000
_cell.angle_alpha   90.00
_cell.angle_beta   90.00
_cell.angle_gamma   90.00
#
_symmetry.space_group_name_H-M   'P 1'
#
loop_
_entity.id
_entity.type
_entity.pdbx_description
1 polymer ?
#
loop_
_entity_poly.entity_id
_entity_poly.type
_entity_poly.pdbx_seq_one_letter_code
_entity_poly.pdbx_strand_id
1 'polypeptide(L)'
;MVNSPSMELYSNVLMEVANLTTSIPSVVPSTISRRLSEAGLRSQRPLRRLPLTPQHRRSRLEWSHSRSSWLPLDYHHVVFSDESRLTLEADDHRVRVWKGRGQRSQSAFVLQRHTAITPGVMVWGAISYDSRSSLVILRTSLTVQRYIDTILRPVALRFMARHPGAIFQQDNARPHTARIYLDCLHAVDILPWPARSLDLSPVEHVWDMVDRQIRAPQNIANLERQLMNAWQNVSEDDIRNLYHSSPRRIQACIATRSGSTNY
;
A
#
# COMPACT_ATOMS: atom_id res chain seq x y z
N MET A 1 -27.05 -26.76 4.48
CA MET A 1 -27.31 -25.94 3.27
C MET A 1 -27.78 -24.58 3.74
N VAL A 2 -26.94 -23.55 3.63
CA VAL A 2 -27.33 -22.15 3.85
C VAL A 2 -26.67 -21.34 2.74
N ASN A 3 -27.51 -20.78 1.87
CA ASN A 3 -27.14 -19.92 0.76
C ASN A 3 -26.53 -18.61 1.28
N SER A 4 -25.38 -18.22 0.73
CA SER A 4 -24.73 -16.92 0.99
C SER A 4 -25.21 -15.86 -0.02
N PRO A 5 -25.63 -14.65 0.39
CA PRO A 5 -26.26 -13.65 -0.50
C PRO A 5 -25.26 -12.75 -1.27
N SER A 6 -24.00 -13.13 -1.42
CA SER A 6 -22.94 -12.19 -1.87
C SER A 6 -22.74 -12.09 -3.39
N MET A 7 -23.50 -12.83 -4.20
CA MET A 7 -23.39 -12.81 -5.67
C MET A 7 -24.28 -11.75 -6.35
N GLU A 8 -25.23 -11.11 -5.64
CA GLU A 8 -26.19 -10.20 -6.28
C GLU A 8 -25.66 -8.77 -6.53
N LEU A 9 -24.55 -8.37 -5.90
CA LEU A 9 -24.02 -7.00 -6.06
C LEU A 9 -22.94 -6.85 -7.15
N TYR A 10 -22.44 -7.96 -7.72
CA TYR A 10 -21.62 -7.93 -8.95
C TYR A 10 -22.46 -7.84 -10.23
N SER A 11 -23.79 -7.99 -10.11
CA SER A 11 -24.73 -7.95 -11.24
C SER A 11 -24.94 -6.53 -11.78
N ASN A 12 -25.01 -5.50 -10.93
CA ASN A 12 -25.61 -4.22 -11.37
C ASN A 12 -24.71 -3.25 -12.13
N VAL A 13 -23.38 -3.44 -12.17
CA VAL A 13 -22.48 -2.59 -12.99
C VAL A 13 -22.06 -3.29 -14.29
N LEU A 14 -22.14 -4.62 -14.35
CA LEU A 14 -21.99 -5.39 -15.59
C LEU A 14 -23.30 -5.50 -16.38
N MET A 15 -24.47 -5.40 -15.72
CA MET A 15 -25.79 -5.41 -16.38
C MET A 15 -26.09 -4.15 -17.21
N GLU A 16 -25.56 -2.97 -16.84
CA GLU A 16 -25.83 -1.74 -17.61
C GLU A 16 -25.03 -1.65 -18.91
N VAL A 17 -23.91 -2.39 -19.02
CA VAL A 17 -23.19 -2.56 -20.29
C VAL A 17 -23.79 -3.72 -21.10
N ALA A 18 -24.37 -4.73 -20.44
CA ALA A 18 -25.05 -5.85 -21.09
C ALA A 18 -26.44 -5.50 -21.68
N ASN A 19 -27.13 -4.49 -21.13
CA ASN A 19 -28.42 -4.03 -21.68
C ASN A 19 -28.29 -3.14 -22.92
N LEU A 20 -27.08 -2.78 -23.34
CA LEU A 20 -26.80 -2.16 -24.65
C LEU A 20 -26.40 -3.18 -25.72
N THR A 21 -26.37 -4.48 -25.40
CA THR A 21 -25.90 -5.55 -26.32
C THR A 21 -27.00 -6.45 -26.90
N THR A 22 -28.21 -5.93 -27.11
CA THR A 22 -29.22 -6.62 -27.94
C THR A 22 -29.09 -6.33 -29.44
N SER A 23 -27.98 -5.75 -29.92
CA SER A 23 -27.70 -5.63 -31.36
C SER A 23 -26.22 -5.45 -31.76
N ILE A 24 -25.28 -6.15 -31.11
CA ILE A 24 -23.87 -6.11 -31.54
C ILE A 24 -23.35 -7.54 -31.74
N PRO A 25 -22.85 -7.91 -32.94
CA PRO A 25 -22.28 -9.24 -33.18
C PRO A 25 -21.08 -9.49 -32.26
N SER A 26 -20.86 -10.75 -31.89
CA SER A 26 -19.78 -11.24 -31.02
C SER A 26 -18.47 -10.47 -31.24
N VAL A 27 -18.16 -9.55 -30.33
CA VAL A 27 -16.98 -8.69 -30.45
C VAL A 27 -15.78 -9.45 -29.92
N VAL A 28 -14.81 -9.74 -30.79
CA VAL A 28 -13.54 -10.36 -30.38
C VAL A 28 -12.75 -9.42 -29.44
N PRO A 29 -12.08 -9.93 -28.40
CA PRO A 29 -11.36 -9.12 -27.41
C PRO A 29 -10.32 -8.15 -28.01
N SER A 30 -9.71 -8.50 -29.14
CA SER A 30 -8.79 -7.65 -29.89
C SER A 30 -9.46 -6.39 -30.44
N THR A 31 -10.72 -6.50 -30.88
CA THR A 31 -11.52 -5.36 -31.36
C THR A 31 -11.87 -4.42 -30.21
N ILE A 32 -12.23 -4.95 -29.04
CA ILE A 32 -12.47 -4.15 -27.83
C ILE A 32 -11.20 -3.41 -27.42
N SER A 33 -10.07 -4.12 -27.32
CA SER A 33 -8.76 -3.54 -26.96
C SER A 33 -8.32 -2.42 -27.91
N ARG A 34 -8.50 -2.63 -29.22
CA ARG A 34 -8.19 -1.63 -30.26
C ARG A 34 -9.08 -0.40 -30.13
N ARG A 35 -10.40 -0.57 -30.01
CA ARG A 35 -11.35 0.54 -29.87
C ARG A 35 -11.12 1.36 -28.59
N LEU A 36 -10.82 0.68 -27.48
CA LEU A 36 -10.47 1.36 -26.23
C LEU A 36 -9.15 2.12 -26.34
N SER A 37 -8.16 1.58 -27.05
CA SER A 37 -6.89 2.26 -27.32
C SER A 37 -7.06 3.47 -28.26
N GLU A 38 -7.88 3.34 -29.30
CA GLU A 38 -8.27 4.45 -30.21
C GLU A 38 -8.99 5.57 -29.44
N ALA A 39 -9.79 5.23 -28.43
CA ALA A 39 -10.42 6.18 -27.52
C ALA A 39 -9.47 6.78 -26.47
N GLY A 40 -8.16 6.48 -26.54
CA GLY A 40 -7.15 6.99 -25.62
C GLY A 40 -7.12 6.33 -24.25
N LEU A 41 -7.86 5.23 -24.06
CA LEU A 41 -7.89 4.45 -22.82
C LEU A 41 -6.75 3.44 -22.82
N ARG A 42 -6.06 3.32 -21.69
CA ARG A 42 -4.97 2.36 -21.51
C ARG A 42 -5.38 1.31 -20.49
N SER A 43 -5.11 0.06 -20.83
CA SER A 43 -5.20 -1.06 -19.90
C SER A 43 -4.16 -0.89 -18.80
N GLN A 44 -4.59 -0.79 -17.54
CA GLN A 44 -3.75 -0.54 -16.38
C GLN A 44 -4.20 -1.39 -15.19
N ARG A 45 -3.31 -1.62 -14.21
CA ARG A 45 -3.71 -2.27 -12.96
C ARG A 45 -4.64 -1.32 -12.15
N PRO A 46 -5.73 -1.82 -11.55
CA PRO A 46 -6.54 -1.05 -10.62
C PRO A 46 -5.72 -0.75 -9.35
N LEU A 47 -5.97 0.41 -8.74
CA LEU A 47 -5.45 0.67 -7.40
C LEU A 47 -6.32 -0.09 -6.38
N ARG A 48 -5.71 -0.80 -5.44
CA ARG A 48 -6.45 -1.45 -4.34
C ARG A 48 -6.34 -0.59 -3.08
N ARG A 49 -7.46 -0.11 -2.54
CA ARG A 49 -7.47 0.80 -1.37
C ARG A 49 -8.48 0.36 -0.32
N LEU A 50 -8.23 0.74 0.93
CA LEU A 50 -9.21 0.60 2.01
C LEU A 50 -10.25 1.72 1.86
N PRO A 51 -11.55 1.43 2.09
CA PRO A 51 -12.58 2.46 2.02
C PRO A 51 -12.34 3.56 3.06
N LEU A 52 -12.56 4.82 2.69
CA LEU A 52 -12.40 5.96 3.59
C LEU A 52 -13.76 6.41 4.12
N THR A 53 -13.88 6.51 5.44
CA THR A 53 -15.03 7.15 6.09
C THR A 53 -14.87 8.67 6.01
N PRO A 54 -15.93 9.47 6.21
CA PRO A 54 -15.83 10.93 6.30
C PRO A 54 -14.81 11.39 7.36
N GLN A 55 -14.73 10.69 8.50
CA GLN A 55 -13.75 10.99 9.53
C GLN A 55 -12.31 10.74 9.07
N HIS A 56 -12.04 9.62 8.39
CA HIS A 56 -10.70 9.36 7.84
C HIS A 56 -10.29 10.44 6.85
N ARG A 57 -11.22 10.87 5.99
CA ARG A 57 -11.01 11.97 5.03
C ARG A 57 -10.62 13.26 5.75
N ARG A 58 -11.39 13.68 6.74
CA ARG A 58 -11.10 14.89 7.53
C ARG A 58 -9.71 14.85 8.16
N SER A 59 -9.39 13.80 8.92
CA SER A 59 -8.08 13.67 9.57
C SER A 59 -6.92 13.60 8.58
N ARG A 60 -7.11 12.93 7.43
CA ARG A 60 -6.12 12.91 6.34
C ARG A 60 -5.87 14.30 5.76
N LEU A 61 -6.93 15.07 5.56
CA LEU A 61 -6.84 16.42 5.00
C LEU A 61 -6.14 17.37 5.97
N GLU A 62 -6.54 17.38 7.24
CA GLU A 62 -5.91 18.18 8.31
C GLU A 62 -4.42 17.85 8.45
N TRP A 63 -4.09 16.56 8.44
CA TRP A 63 -2.70 16.11 8.50
C TRP A 63 -1.90 16.58 7.27
N SER A 64 -2.50 16.47 6.08
CA SER A 64 -1.84 16.89 4.84
C SER A 64 -1.64 18.42 4.79
N HIS A 65 -2.61 19.21 5.25
CA HIS A 65 -2.48 20.67 5.35
C HIS A 65 -1.39 21.09 6.32
N SER A 66 -1.34 20.48 7.51
CA SER A 66 -0.31 20.80 8.51
C SER A 66 1.11 20.40 8.06
N ARG A 67 1.25 19.55 7.04
CA ARG A 67 2.53 19.14 6.45
C ARG A 67 2.74 19.72 5.04
N SER A 68 1.88 20.66 4.61
CA SER A 68 1.98 21.26 3.27
C SER A 68 3.18 22.19 3.12
N SER A 69 3.69 22.74 4.24
CA SER A 69 4.88 23.60 4.29
C SER A 69 6.18 22.82 4.47
N TRP A 70 6.13 21.49 4.65
CA TRP A 70 7.33 20.68 4.80
C TRP A 70 8.13 20.66 3.50
N LEU A 71 9.42 20.91 3.64
CA LEU A 71 10.40 20.81 2.57
C LEU A 71 10.81 19.34 2.37
N PRO A 72 11.39 18.98 1.21
CA PRO A 72 11.92 17.63 0.99
C PRO A 72 12.84 17.16 2.12
N LEU A 73 13.67 18.05 2.65
CA LEU A 73 14.63 17.76 3.72
C LEU A 73 13.93 17.34 5.04
N ASP A 74 12.77 17.90 5.36
CA ASP A 74 12.02 17.50 6.56
C ASP A 74 11.63 16.02 6.51
N TYR A 75 11.33 15.51 5.31
CA TYR A 75 11.05 14.08 5.12
C TYR A 75 12.28 13.21 5.29
N HIS A 76 13.50 13.71 5.08
CA HIS A 76 14.72 12.88 5.20
C HIS A 76 14.93 12.37 6.63
N HIS A 77 14.38 13.09 7.62
CA HIS A 77 14.42 12.71 9.02
C HIS A 77 13.30 11.74 9.41
N VAL A 78 12.36 11.41 8.51
CA VAL A 78 11.29 10.46 8.82
C VAL A 78 11.75 9.05 8.48
N VAL A 79 11.55 8.11 9.39
CA VAL A 79 11.68 6.67 9.11
C VAL A 79 10.30 6.09 8.91
N PHE A 80 10.01 5.61 7.70
CA PHE A 80 8.72 4.98 7.38
C PHE A 80 8.81 3.48 7.61
N SER A 81 7.86 2.94 8.37
CA SER A 81 7.73 1.50 8.61
C SER A 81 6.30 1.03 8.36
N ASP A 82 6.18 -0.24 7.99
CA ASP A 82 4.87 -0.85 7.70
C ASP A 82 4.95 -2.38 7.72
N GLU A 83 3.80 -3.02 7.94
CA GLU A 83 3.59 -4.45 7.77
C GLU A 83 2.84 -4.75 6.47
N SER A 84 3.42 -5.58 5.61
CA SER A 84 2.76 -6.02 4.38
C SER A 84 2.51 -7.53 4.38
N ARG A 85 1.44 -7.95 3.71
CA ARG A 85 1.13 -9.37 3.46
C ARG A 85 1.30 -9.66 1.98
N LEU A 86 2.24 -10.53 1.66
CA LEU A 86 2.56 -10.96 0.30
C LEU A 86 2.14 -12.42 0.12
N THR A 87 1.36 -12.70 -0.92
CA THR A 87 0.64 -13.98 -1.09
C THR A 87 1.43 -14.99 -1.93
N LEU A 88 1.19 -16.29 -1.69
CA LEU A 88 1.78 -17.38 -2.47
C LEU A 88 1.18 -17.47 -3.87
N GLU A 89 -0.14 -17.37 -3.93
CA GLU A 89 -0.84 -17.13 -5.17
C GLU A 89 -0.57 -15.67 -5.52
N ALA A 90 0.20 -15.45 -6.59
CA ALA A 90 0.12 -14.17 -7.26
C ALA A 90 -1.36 -13.95 -7.56
N ASP A 91 -1.96 -12.91 -6.99
CA ASP A 91 -3.16 -12.32 -7.57
C ASP A 91 -2.85 -12.28 -9.07
N ASP A 92 -3.60 -12.99 -9.91
CA ASP A 92 -3.26 -13.37 -11.30
C ASP A 92 -2.87 -12.16 -12.18
N HIS A 93 -2.97 -10.94 -11.63
CA HIS A 93 -2.64 -9.66 -12.23
C HIS A 93 -3.44 -9.41 -13.52
N ARG A 94 -4.42 -10.29 -13.80
CA ARG A 94 -5.32 -10.30 -14.95
C ARG A 94 -6.41 -9.26 -14.82
N VAL A 95 -6.73 -8.81 -13.61
CA VAL A 95 -7.68 -7.71 -13.43
C VAL A 95 -7.03 -6.41 -13.93
N ARG A 96 -7.47 -5.98 -15.09
CA ARG A 96 -7.05 -4.74 -15.75
C ARG A 96 -8.25 -3.83 -15.87
N VAL A 97 -8.05 -2.56 -15.57
CA VAL A 97 -9.03 -1.49 -15.82
C VAL A 97 -8.55 -0.64 -16.98
N TRP A 98 -9.45 -0.34 -17.92
CA TRP A 98 -9.18 0.58 -19.03
C TRP A 98 -9.52 1.99 -18.59
N LYS A 99 -8.55 2.90 -18.64
CA LYS A 99 -8.73 4.29 -18.17
C LYS A 99 -7.92 5.32 -18.95
N GLY A 100 -8.40 6.56 -18.97
CA GLY A 100 -7.71 7.69 -19.59
C GLY A 100 -6.52 8.18 -18.75
N ARG A 101 -5.66 9.04 -19.34
CA ARG A 101 -4.55 9.65 -18.59
C ARG A 101 -5.08 10.42 -17.36
N GLY A 102 -4.46 10.21 -16.20
CA GLY A 102 -4.79 10.91 -14.96
C GLY A 102 -5.95 10.33 -14.12
N GLN A 103 -6.72 9.37 -14.63
CA GLN A 103 -7.90 8.83 -13.94
C GLN A 103 -7.59 7.68 -12.96
N ARG A 104 -6.31 7.45 -12.63
CA ARG A 104 -5.88 6.25 -11.89
C ARG A 104 -6.44 6.16 -10.47
N SER A 105 -6.66 7.29 -9.80
CA SER A 105 -7.15 7.37 -8.41
C SER A 105 -8.64 7.69 -8.28
N GLN A 106 -9.37 7.79 -9.38
CA GLN A 106 -10.83 7.98 -9.33
C GLN A 106 -11.49 6.76 -8.71
N SER A 107 -12.45 6.98 -7.81
CA SER A 107 -13.11 5.94 -7.02
C SER A 107 -13.74 4.84 -7.88
N ALA A 108 -14.18 5.16 -9.10
CA ALA A 108 -14.74 4.20 -10.06
C ALA A 108 -13.72 3.15 -10.57
N PHE A 109 -12.42 3.43 -10.48
CA PHE A 109 -11.34 2.55 -10.98
C PHE A 109 -10.43 2.01 -9.87
N VAL A 110 -10.81 2.26 -8.61
CA VAL A 110 -10.16 1.76 -7.40
C VAL A 110 -10.94 0.53 -6.93
N LEU A 111 -10.28 -0.62 -6.88
CA LEU A 111 -10.86 -1.81 -6.27
C LEU A 111 -10.73 -1.73 -4.76
N GLN A 112 -11.74 -2.23 -4.05
CA GLN A 112 -11.62 -2.42 -2.61
C GLN A 112 -10.60 -3.51 -2.33
N ARG A 113 -9.66 -3.25 -1.43
CA ARG A 113 -8.77 -4.30 -0.92
C ARG A 113 -9.59 -5.22 -0.02
N HIS A 114 -10.03 -6.37 -0.54
CA HIS A 114 -10.66 -7.43 0.25
C HIS A 114 -9.59 -8.13 1.10
N THR A 115 -9.82 -8.26 2.41
CA THR A 115 -8.97 -8.99 3.36
C THR A 115 -9.30 -10.49 3.36
N ALA A 116 -9.36 -11.11 2.18
CA ALA A 116 -9.54 -12.56 2.11
C ALA A 116 -8.31 -13.28 2.67
N ILE A 117 -8.53 -14.42 3.32
CA ILE A 117 -7.48 -15.26 3.94
C ILE A 117 -6.77 -16.04 2.83
N THR A 118 -5.99 -15.35 2.00
CA THR A 118 -5.09 -16.02 1.05
C THR A 118 -3.84 -16.47 1.82
N PRO A 119 -3.32 -17.70 1.61
CA PRO A 119 -2.02 -18.10 2.12
C PRO A 119 -0.95 -17.10 1.70
N GLY A 120 -0.22 -16.56 2.67
CA GLY A 120 0.73 -15.48 2.44
C GLY A 120 1.59 -15.25 3.66
N VAL A 121 2.74 -14.62 3.41
CA VAL A 121 3.74 -14.28 4.40
C VAL A 121 3.52 -12.83 4.81
N MET A 122 3.43 -12.59 6.11
CA MET A 122 3.44 -11.22 6.63
C MET A 122 4.90 -10.82 6.85
N VAL A 123 5.25 -9.61 6.46
CA VAL A 123 6.59 -9.07 6.61
C VAL A 123 6.52 -7.68 7.23
N TRP A 124 7.59 -7.30 7.92
CA TRP A 124 7.81 -5.95 8.40
C TRP A 124 9.12 -5.41 7.84
N GLY A 125 9.12 -4.14 7.47
CA GLY A 125 10.31 -3.43 7.04
C GLY A 125 10.17 -1.94 7.29
N ALA A 126 11.32 -1.27 7.38
CA ALA A 126 11.41 0.18 7.48
C ALA A 126 12.44 0.73 6.50
N ILE A 127 12.22 1.96 6.05
CA ILE A 127 13.19 2.72 5.24
C ILE A 127 13.46 4.06 5.91
N SER A 128 14.71 4.50 5.87
CA SER A 128 15.14 5.89 6.10
C SER A 128 15.48 6.51 4.74
N TYR A 129 15.92 7.77 4.69
CA TYR A 129 16.22 8.44 3.42
C TYR A 129 17.26 7.71 2.55
N ASP A 130 18.28 7.14 3.19
CA ASP A 130 19.46 6.54 2.55
C ASP A 130 19.66 5.07 2.93
N SER A 131 18.70 4.45 3.63
CA SER A 131 18.86 3.08 4.11
C SER A 131 17.53 2.35 4.23
N ARG A 132 17.65 1.05 4.46
CA ARG A 132 16.53 0.15 4.77
C ARG A 132 16.91 -0.72 5.96
N SER A 133 15.91 -1.12 6.74
CA SER A 133 16.09 -2.09 7.82
C SER A 133 16.36 -3.48 7.26
N SER A 134 16.70 -4.43 8.14
CA SER A 134 16.50 -5.84 7.81
C SER A 134 15.00 -6.12 7.63
N LEU A 135 14.66 -7.00 6.69
CA LEU A 135 13.29 -7.50 6.52
C LEU A 135 12.99 -8.53 7.60
N VAL A 136 11.88 -8.38 8.30
CA VAL A 136 11.41 -9.33 9.31
C VAL A 136 10.26 -10.14 8.75
N ILE A 137 10.37 -11.47 8.82
CA ILE A 137 9.32 -12.39 8.36
C ILE A 137 8.49 -12.86 9.55
N LEU A 138 7.18 -12.73 9.44
CA LEU A 138 6.21 -12.96 10.50
C LEU A 138 5.35 -14.17 10.12
N ARG A 139 5.72 -15.32 10.69
CA ARG A 139 5.10 -16.62 10.38
C ARG A 139 3.79 -16.89 11.14
N THR A 140 3.43 -16.04 12.09
CA THR A 140 2.25 -16.22 12.96
C THR A 140 1.48 -14.92 13.11
N SER A 141 0.32 -14.98 13.75
CA SER A 141 -0.38 -13.79 14.21
C SER A 141 0.51 -12.94 15.13
N LEU A 142 0.39 -11.62 14.97
CA LEU A 142 1.10 -10.63 15.78
C LEU A 142 0.27 -10.27 17.01
N THR A 143 0.72 -10.70 18.18
CA THR A 143 0.35 -10.07 19.45
C THR A 143 1.26 -8.88 19.71
N VAL A 144 0.86 -7.98 20.61
CA VAL A 144 1.69 -6.83 20.98
C VAL A 144 3.05 -7.26 21.54
N GLN A 145 3.06 -8.24 22.44
CA GLN A 145 4.30 -8.75 23.03
C GLN A 145 5.22 -9.34 21.95
N ARG A 146 4.66 -10.14 21.02
CA ARG A 146 5.43 -10.69 19.91
C ARG A 146 5.99 -9.58 19.03
N TYR A 147 5.20 -8.55 18.72
CA TYR A 147 5.69 -7.39 17.97
C TYR A 147 6.89 -6.75 18.66
N ILE A 148 6.81 -6.55 19.97
CA ILE A 148 7.89 -5.97 20.77
C ILE A 148 9.17 -6.83 20.68
N ASP A 149 9.02 -8.14 20.85
CA ASP A 149 10.14 -9.07 20.95
C ASP A 149 10.75 -9.43 19.59
N THR A 150 9.97 -9.40 18.50
CA THR A 150 10.43 -9.80 17.16
C THR A 150 10.76 -8.63 16.24
N ILE A 151 10.10 -7.48 16.40
CA ILE A 151 10.26 -6.31 15.51
C ILE A 151 10.84 -5.13 16.28
N LEU A 152 10.11 -4.65 17.30
CA LEU A 152 10.39 -3.34 17.90
C LEU A 152 11.79 -3.29 18.51
N ARG A 153 12.07 -4.13 19.50
CA ARG A 153 13.34 -4.13 20.22
C ARG A 153 14.52 -4.60 19.36
N PRO A 154 14.45 -5.74 18.64
CA PRO A 154 15.62 -6.26 17.94
C PRO A 154 15.93 -5.55 16.63
N VAL A 155 14.94 -4.93 15.97
CA VAL A 155 15.12 -4.38 14.61
C VAL A 155 14.76 -2.90 14.54
N ALA A 156 13.53 -2.50 14.84
CA ALA A 156 13.07 -1.12 14.66
C ALA A 156 13.85 -0.11 15.53
N LEU A 157 13.94 -0.33 16.84
CA LEU A 157 14.69 0.56 17.73
C LEU A 157 16.18 0.62 17.38
N ARG A 158 16.78 -0.50 16.96
CA ARG A 158 18.18 -0.53 16.50
C ARG A 158 18.35 0.21 15.19
N PHE A 159 17.38 0.13 14.29
CA PHE A 159 17.37 0.89 13.04
C PHE A 159 17.26 2.38 13.32
N MET A 160 16.32 2.80 14.17
CA MET A 160 16.16 4.19 14.61
C MET A 160 17.41 4.73 15.30
N ALA A 161 18.08 3.92 16.13
CA ALA A 161 19.33 4.34 16.79
C ALA A 161 20.48 4.66 15.81
N ARG A 162 20.44 4.13 14.58
CA ARG A 162 21.38 4.49 13.51
C ARG A 162 21.05 5.81 12.81
N HIS A 163 19.87 6.37 13.09
CA HIS A 163 19.37 7.61 12.51
C HIS A 163 18.98 8.59 13.64
N PRO A 164 19.97 9.21 14.31
CA PRO A 164 19.70 10.09 15.45
C PRO A 164 18.86 11.30 15.04
N GLY A 165 17.86 11.65 15.85
CA GLY A 165 16.90 12.71 15.57
C GLY A 165 15.83 12.34 14.54
N ALA A 166 15.75 11.06 14.13
CA ALA A 166 14.71 10.62 13.22
C ALA A 166 13.34 10.51 13.90
N ILE A 167 12.30 10.86 13.14
CA ILE A 167 10.90 10.74 13.53
C ILE A 167 10.37 9.42 12.97
N PHE A 168 9.89 8.55 13.85
CA PHE A 168 9.38 7.24 13.48
C PHE A 168 7.92 7.33 13.02
N GLN A 169 7.68 6.95 11.76
CA GLN A 169 6.35 6.75 11.22
C GLN A 169 5.98 5.26 11.28
N GLN A 170 4.82 5.02 11.87
CA GLN A 170 4.13 3.74 11.92
C GLN A 170 2.64 3.98 11.63
N ASP A 171 1.93 2.94 11.19
CA ASP A 171 0.48 3.02 11.11
C ASP A 171 -0.15 2.95 12.52
N ASN A 172 -1.45 3.26 12.65
CA ASN A 172 -2.14 3.15 13.94
C ASN A 172 -2.77 1.75 14.11
N ALA A 173 -2.09 0.67 13.71
CA ALA A 173 -2.58 -0.68 13.95
C ALA A 173 -2.71 -0.97 15.45
N ARG A 174 -3.58 -1.94 15.79
CA ARG A 174 -3.93 -2.25 17.19
C ARG A 174 -2.71 -2.43 18.11
N PRO A 175 -1.63 -3.14 17.72
CA PRO A 175 -0.45 -3.27 18.59
C PRO A 175 0.21 -1.95 18.95
N HIS A 176 0.17 -0.97 18.06
CA HIS A 176 0.86 0.32 18.20
C HIS A 176 0.21 1.24 19.23
N THR A 177 -1.03 0.93 19.62
CA THR A 177 -1.79 1.71 20.62
C THR A 177 -1.70 1.16 22.03
N ALA A 178 -1.09 -0.02 22.21
CA ALA A 178 -0.98 -0.66 23.52
C ALA A 178 0.07 0.04 24.39
N ARG A 179 -0.20 0.19 25.69
CA ARG A 179 0.69 0.92 26.60
C ARG A 179 2.10 0.33 26.68
N ILE A 180 2.20 -1.00 26.76
CA ILE A 180 3.49 -1.70 26.77
C ILE A 180 4.34 -1.43 25.51
N TYR A 181 3.70 -1.14 24.39
CA TYR A 181 4.36 -0.78 23.14
C TYR A 181 4.83 0.68 23.18
N LEU A 182 3.97 1.59 23.61
CA LEU A 182 4.30 3.01 23.76
C LEU A 182 5.42 3.24 24.79
N ASP A 183 5.45 2.48 25.89
CA ASP A 183 6.52 2.54 26.88
C ASP A 183 7.88 2.18 26.28
N CYS A 184 7.92 1.31 25.26
CA CYS A 184 9.15 0.97 24.53
C CYS A 184 9.62 2.10 23.59
N LEU A 185 8.76 3.06 23.26
CA LEU A 185 9.02 4.16 22.33
C LEU A 185 9.18 5.52 23.04
N HIS A 186 9.28 5.55 24.37
CA HIS A 186 9.34 6.80 25.15
C HIS A 186 10.48 7.76 24.75
N ALA A 187 11.55 7.23 24.14
CA ALA A 187 12.71 8.01 23.68
C ALA A 187 12.73 8.22 22.15
N VAL A 188 11.64 7.88 21.45
CA VAL A 188 11.52 7.97 20.00
C VAL A 188 10.42 8.97 19.65
N ASP A 189 10.73 9.95 18.81
CA ASP A 189 9.73 10.87 18.29
C ASP A 189 8.81 10.13 17.31
N ILE A 190 7.50 10.12 17.58
CA ILE A 190 6.52 9.46 16.72
C ILE A 190 5.86 10.49 15.82
N LEU A 191 5.84 10.21 14.51
CA LEU A 191 5.10 11.03 13.56
C LEU A 191 3.59 10.76 13.76
N PRO A 192 2.77 11.75 14.14
CA PRO A 192 1.33 11.56 14.14
C PRO A 192 0.90 11.16 12.73
N TRP A 193 0.20 10.04 12.55
CA TRP A 193 -0.14 9.54 11.23
C TRP A 193 -1.66 9.36 11.06
N PRO A 194 -2.26 9.83 9.95
CA PRO A 194 -3.70 9.69 9.74
C PRO A 194 -4.04 8.24 9.35
N ALA A 195 -5.10 7.69 9.95
CA ALA A 195 -5.53 6.32 9.66
C ALA A 195 -5.83 6.08 8.17
N ARG A 196 -5.52 4.86 7.67
CA ARG A 196 -5.74 4.42 6.28
C ARG A 196 -5.07 5.32 5.23
N SER A 197 -3.83 5.74 5.48
CA SER A 197 -3.07 6.67 4.62
C SER A 197 -1.85 6.06 3.96
N LEU A 198 -1.97 4.80 3.57
CA LEU A 198 -0.90 4.02 2.94
C LEU A 198 -0.35 4.69 1.67
N ASP A 199 -1.20 5.37 0.90
CA ASP A 199 -0.79 6.13 -0.29
C ASP A 199 0.16 7.31 0.00
N LEU A 200 0.16 7.80 1.23
CA LEU A 200 1.07 8.87 1.66
C LEU A 200 2.43 8.32 2.12
N SER A 201 2.55 7.02 2.40
CA SER A 201 3.79 6.42 2.89
C SER A 201 4.67 5.93 1.73
N PRO A 202 5.95 6.36 1.66
CA PRO A 202 6.92 5.83 0.70
C PRO A 202 7.15 4.32 0.79
N VAL A 203 7.09 3.72 1.98
CA VAL A 203 7.35 2.27 2.18
C VAL A 203 6.38 1.37 1.42
N GLU A 204 5.15 1.85 1.19
CA GLU A 204 4.14 1.13 0.40
C GLU A 204 4.53 1.00 -1.07
N HIS A 205 5.31 1.95 -1.60
CA HIS A 205 5.87 1.83 -2.94
C HIS A 205 7.06 0.87 -2.97
N VAL A 206 7.82 0.79 -1.88
CA VAL A 206 8.87 -0.25 -1.74
C VAL A 206 8.24 -1.63 -1.76
N TRP A 207 7.09 -1.84 -1.11
CA TRP A 207 6.37 -3.11 -1.20
C TRP A 207 5.95 -3.46 -2.63
N ASP A 208 5.47 -2.50 -3.43
CA ASP A 208 5.17 -2.73 -4.85
C ASP A 208 6.44 -3.05 -5.66
N MET A 209 7.58 -2.42 -5.37
CA MET A 209 8.86 -2.77 -5.99
C MET A 209 9.31 -4.19 -5.63
N VAL A 210 9.15 -4.60 -4.38
CA VAL A 210 9.47 -5.95 -3.90
C VAL A 210 8.55 -6.97 -4.56
N ASP A 211 7.23 -6.73 -4.55
CA ASP A 211 6.23 -7.62 -5.14
C ASP A 211 6.51 -7.90 -6.63
N ARG A 212 6.90 -6.87 -7.39
CA ARG A 212 7.26 -7.00 -8.81
C ARG A 212 8.51 -7.85 -9.08
N GLN A 213 9.39 -8.01 -8.10
CA GLN A 213 10.58 -8.85 -8.23
C GLN A 213 10.29 -10.32 -7.92
N ILE A 214 9.17 -10.62 -7.25
CA ILE A 214 8.78 -11.99 -6.91
C ILE A 214 8.30 -12.70 -8.18
N ARG A 215 8.87 -13.87 -8.45
CA ARG A 215 8.51 -14.74 -9.56
C ARG A 215 7.87 -16.01 -9.01
N ALA A 216 6.58 -16.19 -9.29
CA ALA A 216 5.78 -17.41 -9.09
C ALA A 216 6.38 -18.39 -8.07
N PRO A 217 6.30 -18.09 -6.76
CA PRO A 217 6.99 -18.87 -5.74
C PRO A 217 6.42 -20.29 -5.66
N GLN A 218 7.30 -21.28 -5.56
CA GLN A 218 6.89 -22.70 -5.53
C GLN A 218 6.33 -23.13 -4.16
N ASN A 219 6.75 -22.47 -3.08
CA ASN A 219 6.35 -22.74 -1.71
C ASN A 219 6.72 -21.55 -0.81
N ILE A 220 6.31 -21.59 0.47
CA ILE A 220 6.56 -20.51 1.45
C ILE A 220 8.06 -20.22 1.61
N ALA A 221 8.90 -21.25 1.75
CA ALA A 221 10.34 -21.04 1.93
C ALA A 221 10.99 -20.37 0.72
N ASN A 222 10.53 -20.70 -0.50
CA ASN A 222 10.96 -20.02 -1.72
C ASN A 222 10.47 -18.57 -1.76
N LEU A 223 9.21 -18.30 -1.37
CA LEU A 223 8.69 -16.94 -1.25
C LEU A 223 9.51 -16.11 -0.25
N GLU A 224 9.75 -16.63 0.96
CA GLU A 224 10.56 -15.95 1.99
C GLU A 224 11.95 -15.56 1.47
N ARG A 225 12.61 -16.47 0.74
CA ARG A 225 13.94 -16.21 0.13
C ARG A 225 13.86 -15.13 -0.94
N GLN A 226 12.85 -15.19 -1.82
CA GLN A 226 12.64 -14.18 -2.85
C GLN A 226 12.37 -12.81 -2.23
N LEU A 227 11.57 -12.75 -1.15
CA LEU A 227 11.29 -11.52 -0.41
C LEU A 227 12.53 -10.91 0.20
N MET A 228 13.36 -11.72 0.87
CA MET A 228 14.63 -11.25 1.42
C MET A 228 15.53 -10.69 0.33
N ASN A 229 15.69 -11.40 -0.79
CA ASN A 229 16.52 -10.94 -1.91
C ASN A 229 15.97 -9.65 -2.54
N ALA A 230 14.66 -9.60 -2.82
CA ALA A 230 14.02 -8.45 -3.42
C ALA A 230 14.10 -7.20 -2.53
N TRP A 231 13.92 -7.36 -1.22
CA TRP A 231 14.12 -6.27 -0.26
C TRP A 231 15.57 -5.78 -0.26
N GLN A 232 16.55 -6.69 -0.30
CA GLN A 232 17.96 -6.33 -0.38
C GLN A 232 18.37 -5.70 -1.72
N ASN A 233 17.58 -5.91 -2.78
CA ASN A 233 17.84 -5.32 -4.09
C ASN A 233 17.23 -3.92 -4.27
N VAL A 234 16.40 -3.44 -3.33
CA VAL A 234 15.87 -2.07 -3.38
C VAL A 234 17.01 -1.09 -3.21
N SER A 235 17.39 -0.37 -4.26
CA SER A 235 18.54 0.53 -4.21
C SER A 235 18.28 1.75 -3.32
N GLU A 236 19.35 2.35 -2.80
CA GLU A 236 19.22 3.63 -2.08
C GLU A 236 18.69 4.74 -2.97
N ASP A 237 19.04 4.75 -4.27
CA ASP A 237 18.52 5.72 -5.22
C ASP A 237 17.00 5.61 -5.39
N ASP A 238 16.47 4.38 -5.43
CA ASP A 238 15.03 4.16 -5.46
C ASP A 238 14.36 4.73 -4.19
N ILE A 239 14.95 4.48 -3.02
CA ILE A 239 14.46 5.01 -1.74
C ILE A 239 14.47 6.54 -1.76
N ARG A 240 15.61 7.17 -2.09
CA ARG A 240 15.72 8.64 -2.17
C ARG A 240 14.69 9.25 -3.12
N ASN A 241 14.47 8.63 -4.28
CA ASN A 241 13.43 9.06 -5.23
C ASN A 241 12.02 9.02 -4.63
N LEU A 242 11.70 8.03 -3.80
CA LEU A 242 10.43 7.95 -3.10
C LEU A 242 10.28 9.05 -2.04
N TYR A 243 11.34 9.37 -1.29
CA TYR A 243 11.34 10.49 -0.35
C TYR A 243 11.17 11.84 -1.05
N HIS A 244 11.85 12.06 -2.18
CA HIS A 244 11.67 13.27 -3.00
C HIS A 244 10.25 13.40 -3.57
N SER A 245 9.49 12.30 -3.64
CA SER A 245 8.09 12.34 -4.04
C SER A 245 7.13 12.71 -2.90
N SER A 246 7.58 12.76 -1.64
CA SER A 246 6.71 12.99 -0.47
C SER A 246 5.90 14.30 -0.52
N PRO A 247 6.49 15.48 -0.83
CA PRO A 247 5.70 16.71 -0.96
C PRO A 247 4.58 16.60 -2.01
N ARG A 248 4.86 15.92 -3.14
CA ARG A 248 3.86 15.69 -4.19
C ARG A 248 2.73 14.75 -3.76
N ARG A 249 3.00 13.77 -2.88
CA ARG A 249 1.97 12.91 -2.27
C ARG A 249 1.02 13.73 -1.41
N ILE A 250 1.55 14.64 -0.60
CA ILE A 250 0.76 15.54 0.25
C ILE A 250 -0.09 16.47 -0.60
N GLN A 251 0.50 17.14 -1.59
CA GLN A 251 -0.24 18.00 -2.51
C GLN A 251 -1.35 17.26 -3.25
N ALA A 252 -1.09 16.02 -3.69
CA ALA A 252 -2.11 15.18 -4.32
C ALA A 252 -3.25 14.85 -3.35
N CYS A 253 -2.96 14.57 -2.07
CA CYS A 253 -3.96 14.32 -1.04
C CYS A 253 -4.86 15.55 -0.80
N ILE A 254 -4.27 16.74 -0.80
CA ILE A 254 -5.02 18.01 -0.68
C ILE A 254 -5.89 18.22 -1.92
N ALA A 255 -5.34 18.04 -3.12
CA ALA A 255 -6.06 18.22 -4.38
C ALA A 255 -7.24 17.25 -4.55
N THR A 256 -7.12 16.02 -4.04
CA THR A 256 -8.22 15.04 -4.04
C THR A 256 -9.21 15.25 -2.88
N ARG A 257 -9.07 16.34 -2.11
CA ARG A 257 -9.84 16.60 -0.87
C ARG A 257 -9.82 15.38 0.05
N SER A 258 -8.65 14.81 0.29
CA SER A 258 -8.38 13.57 1.05
C SER A 258 -8.93 12.27 0.46
N GLY A 259 -9.35 12.28 -0.80
CA GLY A 259 -9.55 11.06 -1.57
C GLY A 259 -8.24 10.32 -1.83
N SER A 260 -8.32 9.09 -2.33
CA SER A 260 -7.13 8.32 -2.70
C SER A 260 -6.28 9.07 -3.72
N THR A 261 -4.96 9.04 -3.55
CA THR A 261 -4.01 9.62 -4.51
C THR A 261 -3.57 8.57 -5.55
N ASN A 262 -2.85 9.02 -6.58
CA ASN A 262 -2.30 8.15 -7.64
C ASN A 262 -1.05 7.38 -7.20
N TYR A 263 -0.45 7.81 -6.09
CA TYR A 263 0.57 7.10 -5.34
C TYR A 263 -0.11 5.95 -4.60
#